data_AF-A0AAV0TJK6-F1
#
_entry.id   AF-A0AAV0TJK6-F1
#
_cell.length_a   1.000
_cell.length_b   1.000
_cell.length_c   1.000
_cell.angle_alpha   90.00
_cell.angle_beta   90.00
_cell.angle_gamma   90.00
#
_symmetry.space_group_name_H-M   'P 1'
#
loop_
_entity.id
_entity.type
_entity.pdbx_description
1 polymer ?
#
loop_
_entity_poly.entity_id
_entity_poly.type
_entity_poly.pdbx_seq_one_letter_code
_entity_poly.pdbx_strand_id
1 'polypeptide(L)'
;MASSVVTALFGSYDLRNAKQWRDEDMTYREQEIQWLNDDIVRAHQWRSIDMERFLRREKMQSEHLVCEARAEQLSTVSEQSTLLCGFIIGAMCNVSIPENAHTYVVFVYTVSGTLVCVSMLICAVMCTNLQLAVTRYAAHTLEDSVRSMDMTQLEWDSPFSLWWLRRCEKEQVTAYKFMLFGVAVFFLYLGAVSWVQFYMSTAASLSISSLSFVGFLVWQLRIASKWRYLLAPPSPASGRIGLGSSARSALSQLYLSAPRTPLG
;
A
#
# COMPACT_ATOMS: atom_id res chain seq x y z
N MET A 1 -69.24 -62.44 -35.51
CA MET A 1 -67.83 -62.27 -35.95
C MET A 1 -67.47 -60.81 -36.24
N ALA A 2 -68.32 -60.01 -36.88
CA ALA A 2 -68.03 -58.58 -37.10
C ALA A 2 -67.97 -57.75 -35.78
N SER A 3 -68.87 -58.00 -34.83
CA SER A 3 -68.91 -57.28 -33.54
C SER A 3 -67.66 -57.53 -32.66
N SER A 4 -67.12 -58.76 -32.64
CA SER A 4 -65.91 -59.10 -31.86
C SER A 4 -64.63 -58.51 -32.44
N VAL A 5 -64.54 -58.37 -33.76
CA VAL A 5 -63.40 -57.71 -34.44
C VAL A 5 -63.41 -56.20 -34.17
N VAL A 6 -64.60 -55.59 -34.16
CA VAL A 6 -64.77 -54.18 -33.83
C VAL A 6 -64.43 -53.90 -32.36
N THR A 7 -64.85 -54.74 -31.41
CA THR A 7 -64.45 -54.63 -30.00
C THR A 7 -62.95 -54.84 -29.79
N ALA A 8 -62.32 -55.76 -30.51
CA ALA A 8 -60.87 -55.97 -30.46
C ALA A 8 -60.09 -54.79 -31.06
N LEU A 9 -60.59 -54.19 -32.14
CA LEU A 9 -60.00 -52.98 -32.74
C LEU A 9 -60.14 -51.76 -31.81
N PHE A 10 -61.32 -51.53 -31.23
CA PHE A 10 -61.51 -50.45 -30.25
C PHE A 10 -60.68 -50.68 -28.98
N GLY A 11 -60.57 -51.91 -28.49
CA GLY A 11 -59.71 -52.24 -27.35
C GLY A 11 -58.21 -52.05 -27.66
N SER A 12 -57.77 -52.38 -28.88
CA SER A 12 -56.38 -52.15 -29.31
C SER A 12 -56.05 -50.67 -29.48
N TYR A 13 -57.03 -49.87 -29.91
CA TYR A 13 -56.90 -48.41 -30.02
C TYR A 13 -56.81 -47.76 -28.64
N ASP A 14 -57.68 -48.16 -27.71
CA ASP A 14 -57.70 -47.66 -26.33
C ASP A 14 -56.40 -48.03 -25.59
N LEU A 15 -55.91 -49.25 -25.76
CA LEU A 15 -54.64 -49.69 -25.16
C LEU A 15 -53.42 -48.96 -25.75
N ARG A 16 -53.45 -48.63 -27.05
CA ARG A 16 -52.41 -47.82 -27.71
C ARG A 16 -52.46 -46.37 -27.23
N ASN A 17 -53.65 -45.80 -27.06
CA ASN A 17 -53.84 -44.45 -26.55
C ASN A 17 -53.39 -44.34 -25.07
N ALA A 18 -53.76 -45.31 -24.23
CA ALA A 18 -53.33 -45.37 -22.83
C ALA A 18 -51.82 -45.60 -22.66
N LYS A 19 -51.18 -46.28 -23.62
CA LYS A 19 -49.71 -46.39 -23.66
C LYS A 19 -49.08 -45.06 -24.08
N GLN A 20 -49.60 -44.44 -25.15
CA GLN A 20 -49.13 -43.16 -25.64
C GLN A 20 -49.21 -42.07 -24.56
N TRP A 21 -50.32 -41.96 -23.82
CA TRP A 21 -50.44 -41.00 -22.72
C TRP A 21 -49.44 -41.24 -21.59
N ARG A 22 -49.12 -42.51 -21.29
CA ARG A 22 -48.10 -42.82 -20.28
C ARG A 22 -46.70 -42.49 -20.76
N ASP A 23 -46.39 -42.77 -22.02
CA ASP A 23 -45.10 -42.42 -22.62
C ASP A 23 -44.95 -40.89 -22.67
N GLU A 24 -46.01 -40.15 -23.05
CA GLU A 24 -46.06 -38.69 -23.04
C GLU A 24 -45.90 -38.11 -21.61
N ASP A 25 -46.60 -38.65 -20.61
CA ASP A 25 -46.48 -38.24 -19.20
C ASP A 25 -45.05 -38.50 -18.65
N MET A 26 -44.44 -39.63 -19.02
CA MET A 26 -43.06 -39.92 -18.66
C MET A 26 -42.09 -38.91 -19.31
N THR A 27 -42.24 -38.61 -20.60
CA THR A 27 -41.38 -37.60 -21.27
C THR A 27 -41.60 -36.19 -20.72
N TYR A 28 -42.81 -35.83 -20.33
CA TYR A 28 -43.11 -34.54 -19.71
C TYR A 28 -42.39 -34.39 -18.37
N ARG A 29 -42.42 -35.43 -17.52
CA ARG A 29 -41.69 -35.43 -16.24
C ARG A 29 -40.18 -35.36 -16.43
N GLU A 30 -39.64 -36.06 -17.43
CA GLU A 30 -38.22 -35.99 -17.77
C GLU A 30 -37.81 -34.57 -18.19
N GLN A 31 -38.64 -33.89 -19.00
CA GLN A 31 -38.42 -32.50 -19.38
C GLN A 31 -38.49 -31.55 -18.18
N GLU A 32 -39.43 -31.76 -17.26
CA GLU A 32 -39.54 -30.96 -16.04
C GLU A 32 -38.31 -31.12 -15.15
N ILE A 33 -37.83 -32.35 -14.96
CA ILE A 33 -36.59 -32.63 -14.22
C ILE A 33 -35.39 -31.98 -14.92
N GLN A 34 -35.33 -32.02 -16.25
CA GLN A 34 -34.28 -31.38 -17.01
C GLN A 34 -34.31 -29.85 -16.83
N TRP A 35 -35.48 -29.22 -16.93
CA TRP A 35 -35.62 -27.78 -16.70
C TRP A 35 -35.22 -27.37 -15.29
N LEU A 36 -35.60 -28.15 -14.28
CA LEU A 36 -35.19 -27.89 -12.90
C LEU A 36 -33.67 -27.99 -12.73
N ASN A 37 -33.03 -29.02 -13.32
CA ASN A 37 -31.58 -29.16 -13.28
C ASN A 37 -30.87 -28.01 -14.00
N ASP A 38 -31.35 -27.62 -15.18
CA ASP A 38 -30.80 -26.51 -15.96
C ASP A 38 -30.95 -25.18 -15.20
N ASP A 39 -32.07 -24.96 -14.52
CA ASP A 39 -32.30 -23.78 -13.69
C ASP A 39 -31.36 -23.75 -12.47
N ILE A 40 -31.14 -24.90 -11.82
CA ILE A 40 -30.19 -25.01 -10.70
C ILE A 40 -28.77 -24.71 -11.17
N VAL A 41 -28.34 -25.32 -12.28
CA VAL A 41 -27.00 -25.12 -12.84
C VAL A 41 -26.81 -23.66 -13.26
N ARG A 42 -27.80 -23.07 -13.93
CA ARG A 42 -27.76 -21.66 -14.32
C ARG A 42 -27.70 -20.78 -13.08
N ALA A 43 -28.57 -20.97 -12.09
CA ALA A 43 -28.56 -20.19 -10.86
C ALA A 43 -27.21 -20.30 -10.12
N HIS A 44 -26.61 -21.48 -10.09
CA HIS A 44 -25.28 -21.68 -9.51
C HIS A 44 -24.20 -20.91 -10.30
N GLN A 45 -24.17 -21.02 -11.62
CA GLN A 45 -23.23 -20.30 -12.47
C GLN A 45 -23.34 -18.78 -12.30
N TRP A 46 -24.55 -18.24 -12.24
CA TRP A 46 -24.80 -16.82 -12.01
C TRP A 46 -24.25 -16.37 -10.65
N ARG A 47 -24.50 -17.14 -9.58
CA ARG A 47 -23.95 -16.83 -8.25
C ARG A 47 -22.43 -16.87 -8.23
N SER A 48 -21.80 -17.85 -8.89
CA SER A 48 -20.34 -17.95 -8.95
C SER A 48 -19.73 -16.74 -9.67
N ILE A 49 -20.30 -16.34 -10.81
CA ILE A 49 -19.85 -15.17 -11.58
C ILE A 49 -20.02 -13.89 -10.77
N ASP A 50 -21.14 -13.73 -10.07
CA ASP A 50 -21.38 -12.54 -9.25
C ASP A 50 -20.47 -12.47 -8.02
N MET A 51 -20.20 -13.61 -7.37
CA MET A 51 -19.24 -13.71 -6.28
C MET A 51 -17.83 -13.34 -6.75
N GLU A 52 -17.41 -13.86 -7.90
CA GLU A 52 -16.14 -13.54 -8.53
C GLU A 52 -16.01 -12.04 -8.86
N ARG A 53 -17.08 -11.42 -9.39
CA ARG A 53 -17.12 -9.96 -9.62
C ARG A 53 -17.04 -9.18 -8.31
N PHE A 54 -17.72 -9.63 -7.26
CA PHE A 54 -17.71 -8.98 -5.96
C PHE A 54 -16.31 -9.00 -5.35
N LEU A 55 -15.67 -10.17 -5.30
CA LEU A 55 -14.31 -10.33 -4.75
C LEU A 55 -13.28 -9.49 -5.50
N ARG A 56 -13.35 -9.41 -6.84
CA ARG A 56 -12.47 -8.54 -7.62
C ARG A 56 -12.64 -7.06 -7.29
N ARG A 57 -13.88 -6.59 -7.10
CA ARG A 57 -14.13 -5.20 -6.72
C ARG A 57 -13.60 -4.91 -5.33
N GLU A 58 -13.85 -5.79 -4.37
CA GLU A 58 -13.35 -5.64 -3.01
C GLU A 58 -11.82 -5.62 -2.97
N LYS A 59 -11.18 -6.53 -3.69
CA LYS A 59 -9.71 -6.57 -3.81
C LYS A 59 -9.17 -5.31 -4.47
N MET A 60 -9.78 -4.85 -5.56
CA MET A 60 -9.39 -3.60 -6.23
C MET A 60 -9.48 -2.40 -5.28
N GLN A 61 -10.57 -2.28 -4.51
CA GLN A 61 -10.74 -1.23 -3.51
C GLN A 61 -9.69 -1.32 -2.41
N SER A 62 -9.43 -2.52 -1.89
CA SER A 62 -8.40 -2.76 -0.88
C SER A 62 -7.01 -2.32 -1.36
N GLU A 63 -6.61 -2.71 -2.57
CA GLU A 63 -5.31 -2.32 -3.14
C GLU A 63 -5.25 -0.82 -3.44
N HIS A 64 -6.37 -0.20 -3.86
CA HIS A 64 -6.44 1.25 -4.06
C HIS A 64 -6.22 2.01 -2.76
N LEU A 65 -6.84 1.59 -1.66
CA LEU A 65 -6.64 2.19 -0.33
C LEU A 65 -5.18 2.10 0.12
N VAL A 66 -4.51 0.98 -0.18
CA VAL A 66 -3.07 0.83 0.12
C VAL A 66 -2.23 1.79 -0.74
N CYS A 67 -2.54 1.94 -2.02
CA CYS A 67 -1.87 2.91 -2.91
C CYS A 67 -2.05 4.34 -2.38
N GLU A 68 -3.28 4.70 -2.02
CA GLU A 68 -3.64 6.02 -1.50
C GLU A 68 -2.92 6.33 -0.18
N ALA A 69 -2.93 5.40 0.77
CA ALA A 69 -2.21 5.55 2.04
C ALA A 69 -0.71 5.74 1.83
N ARG A 70 -0.10 5.07 0.84
CA ARG A 70 1.31 5.29 0.49
C ARG A 70 1.55 6.63 -0.18
N ALA A 71 0.66 7.06 -1.07
CA ALA A 71 0.76 8.37 -1.71
C ALA A 71 0.66 9.51 -0.68
N GLU A 72 -0.24 9.39 0.30
CA GLU A 72 -0.39 10.35 1.40
C GLU A 72 0.85 10.38 2.31
N GLN A 73 1.43 9.21 2.62
CA GLN A 73 2.70 9.15 3.34
C GLN A 73 3.84 9.85 2.60
N LEU A 74 3.92 9.71 1.28
CA LEU A 74 4.94 10.40 0.48
C LEU A 74 4.69 11.90 0.38
N SER A 75 3.44 12.32 0.25
CA SER A 75 3.08 13.74 0.16
C SER A 75 3.40 14.46 1.46
N THR A 76 3.00 13.90 2.60
CA THR A 76 3.29 14.49 3.93
C THR A 76 4.80 14.61 4.18
N VAL A 77 5.60 13.62 3.79
CA VAL A 77 7.06 13.68 3.91
C VAL A 77 7.65 14.76 2.99
N SER A 78 7.19 14.84 1.74
CA SER A 78 7.65 15.89 0.81
C SER A 78 7.30 17.30 1.29
N GLU A 79 6.11 17.48 1.87
CA GLU A 79 5.66 18.75 2.44
C GLU A 79 6.54 19.15 3.63
N GLN A 80 6.78 18.24 4.58
CA GLN A 80 7.66 18.48 5.72
C GLN A 80 9.08 18.85 5.29
N SER A 81 9.65 18.15 4.31
CA SER A 81 10.99 18.46 3.79
C SER A 81 11.06 19.84 3.12
N THR A 82 10.01 20.22 2.39
CA THR A 82 9.90 21.52 1.72
C THR A 82 9.77 22.66 2.73
N LEU A 83 8.95 22.49 3.78
CA LEU A 83 8.80 23.46 4.86
C LEU A 83 10.11 23.68 5.63
N LEU A 84 10.83 22.60 5.95
CA LEU A 84 12.14 22.70 6.61
C LEU A 84 13.17 23.41 5.72
N CYS A 85 13.19 23.10 4.42
CA CYS A 85 14.04 23.81 3.47
C CYS A 85 13.69 25.31 3.40
N GLY A 86 12.40 25.65 3.32
CA GLY A 86 11.93 27.03 3.31
C GLY A 86 12.30 27.80 4.58
N PHE A 87 12.17 27.15 5.75
CA PHE A 87 12.58 27.73 7.03
C PHE A 87 14.08 28.07 7.05
N ILE A 88 14.94 27.18 6.55
CA ILE A 88 16.39 27.40 6.53
C ILE A 88 16.76 28.52 5.55
N ILE A 89 16.16 28.55 4.36
CA ILE A 89 16.39 29.64 3.40
C ILE A 89 15.95 30.97 4.02
N GLY A 90 14.76 31.01 4.64
CA GLY A 90 14.26 32.20 5.33
C GLY A 90 15.16 32.64 6.48
N ALA A 91 15.68 31.71 7.28
CA ALA A 91 16.65 32.01 8.32
C ALA A 91 17.96 32.55 7.72
N MET A 92 18.45 31.95 6.63
CA MET A 92 19.67 32.40 5.94
C MET A 92 19.57 33.81 5.39
N CYS A 93 18.41 34.20 4.86
CA CYS A 93 18.18 35.55 4.33
C CYS A 93 18.05 36.61 5.43
N ASN A 94 17.61 36.23 6.63
CA ASN A 94 17.34 37.17 7.72
C ASN A 94 18.51 37.35 8.70
N VAL A 95 19.48 36.43 8.72
CA VAL A 95 20.65 36.54 9.59
C VAL A 95 21.63 37.57 9.02
N SER A 96 21.76 38.71 9.70
CA SER A 96 22.83 39.67 9.45
C SER A 96 24.15 39.13 10.00
N ILE A 97 25.18 39.06 9.15
CA ILE A 97 26.50 38.57 9.52
C ILE A 97 27.31 39.74 10.10
N PRO A 98 27.70 39.73 11.38
CA PRO A 98 28.52 40.79 11.96
C PRO A 98 29.94 40.73 11.39
N GLU A 99 30.54 41.89 11.10
CA GLU A 99 31.90 41.98 10.49
C GLU A 99 33.01 41.33 11.34
N ASN A 100 32.77 41.16 12.65
CA ASN A 100 33.73 40.59 13.59
C ASN A 100 33.58 39.06 13.79
N ALA A 101 32.70 38.39 13.03
CA ALA A 101 32.53 36.93 13.15
C ALA A 101 33.74 36.16 12.60
N HIS A 102 34.18 35.15 13.35
CA HIS A 102 35.23 34.24 12.88
C HIS A 102 34.84 33.56 11.56
N THR A 103 35.70 33.67 10.54
CA THR A 103 35.48 33.12 9.19
C THR A 103 35.10 31.64 9.20
N TYR A 104 35.67 30.87 10.12
CA TYR A 104 35.38 29.44 10.28
C TYR A 104 33.92 29.17 10.65
N VAL A 105 33.33 29.97 11.55
CA VAL A 105 31.93 29.80 12.00
C VAL A 105 30.96 30.13 10.87
N VAL A 106 31.25 31.19 10.11
CA VAL A 106 30.45 31.58 8.93
C VAL A 106 30.51 30.50 7.84
N PHE A 107 31.68 29.89 7.64
CA PHE A 107 31.84 28.77 6.71
C PHE A 107 31.00 27.56 7.14
N VAL A 108 31.09 27.14 8.42
CA VAL A 108 30.30 26.01 8.93
C VAL A 108 28.81 26.28 8.86
N TYR A 109 28.36 27.51 9.16
CA TYR A 109 26.98 27.95 9.05
C TYR A 109 26.44 27.83 7.60
N THR A 110 27.16 28.38 6.63
CA THR A 110 26.73 28.39 5.22
C THR A 110 26.77 27.00 4.57
N VAL A 111 27.82 26.21 4.83
CA VAL A 111 27.94 24.85 4.31
C VAL A 111 26.88 23.94 4.91
N SER A 112 26.65 24.02 6.23
CA SER A 112 25.61 23.19 6.85
C SER A 112 24.20 23.57 6.39
N GLY A 113 23.87 24.87 6.31
CA GLY A 113 22.57 25.33 5.80
C GLY A 113 22.30 24.88 4.36
N THR A 114 23.27 25.07 3.46
CA THR A 114 23.14 24.63 2.05
C THR A 114 23.02 23.11 1.93
N LEU A 115 23.77 22.35 2.73
CA LEU A 115 23.70 20.89 2.74
C LEU A 115 22.33 20.37 3.22
N VAL A 116 21.70 21.02 4.21
CA VAL A 116 20.33 20.69 4.60
C VAL A 116 19.35 21.00 3.47
N CYS A 117 19.43 22.17 2.85
CA CYS A 117 18.53 22.53 1.75
C CYS A 117 18.65 21.55 0.58
N VAL A 118 19.87 21.22 0.14
CA VAL A 118 20.10 20.28 -0.97
C VAL A 118 19.57 18.88 -0.62
N SER A 119 19.88 18.37 0.57
CA SER A 119 19.42 17.04 0.98
C SER A 119 17.88 16.95 1.12
N MET A 120 17.25 18.00 1.66
CA MET A 120 15.78 18.08 1.79
C MET A 120 15.09 18.25 0.44
N LEU A 121 15.64 19.06 -0.47
CA LEU A 121 15.10 19.20 -1.83
C LEU A 121 15.21 17.91 -2.62
N ILE A 122 16.35 17.20 -2.55
CA ILE A 122 16.49 15.89 -3.18
C ILE A 122 15.46 14.90 -2.61
N CYS A 123 15.28 14.88 -1.28
CA CYS A 123 14.23 14.06 -0.67
C CYS A 123 12.83 14.41 -1.18
N ALA A 124 12.48 15.70 -1.23
CA ALA A 124 11.19 16.17 -1.73
C ALA A 124 10.96 15.73 -3.17
N VAL A 125 11.94 15.93 -4.05
CA VAL A 125 11.88 15.55 -5.47
C VAL A 125 11.78 14.03 -5.64
N MET A 126 12.48 13.24 -4.84
CA MET A 126 12.35 11.78 -4.88
C MET A 126 10.95 11.34 -4.44
N CYS A 127 10.42 11.91 -3.34
CA CYS A 127 9.08 11.62 -2.85
C CYS A 127 7.99 12.01 -3.84
N THR A 128 8.08 13.16 -4.52
CA THR A 128 7.10 13.58 -5.53
C THR A 128 7.16 12.71 -6.79
N ASN A 129 8.35 12.30 -7.23
CA ASN A 129 8.49 11.35 -8.34
C ASN A 129 7.91 9.97 -7.98
N LEU A 130 8.13 9.49 -6.75
CA LEU A 130 7.51 8.27 -6.23
C LEU A 130 5.98 8.40 -6.17
N GLN A 131 5.47 9.53 -5.71
CA GLN A 131 4.04 9.81 -5.65
C GLN A 131 3.42 9.78 -7.06
N LEU A 132 4.08 10.39 -8.05
CA LEU A 132 3.62 10.34 -9.45
C LEU A 132 3.61 8.91 -10.01
N ALA A 133 4.61 8.08 -9.65
CA ALA A 133 4.65 6.69 -10.05
C ALA A 133 3.49 5.89 -9.44
N VAL A 134 3.17 6.12 -8.15
CA VAL A 134 2.06 5.46 -7.44
C VAL A 134 0.71 5.87 -8.02
N THR A 135 0.48 7.16 -8.24
CA THR A 135 -0.79 7.64 -8.81
C THR A 135 -1.00 7.13 -10.22
N ARG A 136 0.06 7.06 -11.04
CA ARG A 136 -0.01 6.46 -12.38
C ARG A 136 -0.30 4.95 -12.31
N TYR A 137 0.33 4.24 -11.39
CA TYR A 137 0.07 2.81 -11.19
C TYR A 137 -1.39 2.56 -10.78
N ALA A 138 -1.87 3.32 -9.79
CA ALA A 138 -3.26 3.25 -9.32
C ALA A 138 -4.27 3.56 -10.44
N ALA A 139 -3.98 4.54 -11.30
CA ALA A 139 -4.88 4.95 -12.37
C ALA A 139 -4.92 3.98 -13.57
N HIS A 140 -3.81 3.36 -13.95
CA HIS A 140 -3.73 2.63 -15.22
C HIS A 140 -3.33 1.16 -15.10
N THR A 141 -2.52 0.79 -14.12
CA THR A 141 -1.92 -0.56 -14.08
C THR A 141 -2.60 -1.46 -13.06
N LEU A 142 -3.28 -0.86 -12.06
CA LEU A 142 -3.95 -1.60 -11.00
C LEU A 142 -5.13 -2.43 -11.53
N GLU A 143 -5.99 -1.84 -12.36
CA GLU A 143 -7.16 -2.53 -12.92
C GLU A 143 -6.75 -3.71 -13.81
N ASP A 144 -5.77 -3.52 -14.68
CA ASP A 144 -5.23 -4.59 -15.53
C ASP A 144 -4.56 -5.71 -14.72
N SER A 145 -3.88 -5.36 -13.62
CA SER A 145 -3.24 -6.33 -12.73
C SER A 145 -4.26 -7.17 -11.97
N VAL A 146 -5.34 -6.56 -11.47
CA VAL A 146 -6.43 -7.28 -10.78
C VAL A 146 -7.25 -8.12 -11.76
N ARG A 147 -7.44 -7.65 -12.99
CA ARG A 147 -8.18 -8.38 -14.03
C ARG A 147 -7.46 -9.63 -14.52
N SER A 148 -6.13 -9.61 -14.56
CA SER A 148 -5.29 -10.73 -15.02
C SER A 148 -5.00 -11.78 -13.93
N MET A 149 -5.36 -11.52 -12.68
CA MET A 149 -5.17 -12.46 -11.57
C MET A 149 -6.22 -13.58 -11.57
N ASP A 150 -5.73 -14.79 -11.30
CA ASP A 150 -6.58 -15.96 -11.10
C ASP A 150 -7.29 -15.89 -9.73
N MET A 151 -8.44 -16.56 -9.61
CA MET A 151 -9.28 -16.54 -8.39
C MET A 151 -8.54 -17.05 -7.15
N THR A 152 -7.62 -18.00 -7.34
CA THR A 152 -6.79 -18.54 -6.24
C THR A 152 -5.70 -17.57 -5.77
N GLN A 153 -5.27 -16.65 -6.63
CA GLN A 153 -4.22 -15.66 -6.32
C GLN A 153 -4.81 -14.38 -5.71
N LEU A 154 -6.10 -14.12 -5.94
CA LEU A 154 -6.81 -12.93 -5.47
C LEU A 154 -6.81 -12.77 -3.95
N GLU A 155 -6.82 -13.89 -3.22
CA GLU A 155 -6.84 -13.91 -1.75
C GLU A 155 -5.46 -13.67 -1.11
N TRP A 156 -4.37 -14.08 -1.79
CA TRP A 156 -3.05 -14.20 -1.17
C TRP A 156 -2.03 -13.17 -1.67
N ASP A 157 -2.13 -12.75 -2.93
CA ASP A 157 -1.15 -11.84 -3.52
C ASP A 157 -1.66 -10.40 -3.59
N SER A 158 -0.79 -9.44 -3.25
CA SER A 158 -1.03 -8.01 -3.47
C SER A 158 -0.20 -7.51 -4.66
N PRO A 159 -0.83 -7.21 -5.82
CA PRO A 159 -0.10 -6.75 -7.01
C PRO A 159 0.69 -5.48 -6.75
N PHE A 160 0.12 -4.56 -5.96
CA PHE A 160 0.77 -3.30 -5.62
C PHE A 160 2.05 -3.52 -4.81
N SER A 161 2.02 -4.36 -3.78
CA SER A 161 3.20 -4.56 -2.92
C SER A 161 4.35 -5.21 -3.69
N LEU A 162 4.06 -6.17 -4.57
CA LEU A 162 5.08 -6.82 -5.39
C LEU A 162 5.71 -5.84 -6.40
N TRP A 163 4.90 -4.99 -7.02
CA TRP A 163 5.38 -3.92 -7.89
C TRP A 163 6.24 -2.89 -7.11
N TRP A 164 5.77 -2.49 -5.93
CA TRP A 164 6.45 -1.53 -5.05
C TRP A 164 7.84 -2.01 -4.63
N LEU A 165 7.94 -3.25 -4.13
CA LEU A 165 9.21 -3.84 -3.68
C LEU A 165 10.23 -3.89 -4.83
N ARG A 166 9.80 -4.21 -6.04
CA ARG A 166 10.71 -4.33 -7.19
C ARG A 166 11.23 -2.98 -7.69
N ARG A 167 10.40 -1.93 -7.67
CA ARG A 167 10.69 -0.70 -8.41
C ARG A 167 10.86 0.55 -7.54
N CYS A 168 10.17 0.62 -6.41
CA CYS A 168 10.06 1.84 -5.62
C CYS A 168 10.76 1.75 -4.26
N GLU A 169 10.89 0.55 -3.68
CA GLU A 169 11.46 0.37 -2.33
C GLU A 169 12.89 0.94 -2.21
N LYS A 170 13.75 0.68 -3.20
CA LYS A 170 15.14 1.17 -3.18
C LYS A 170 15.20 2.70 -3.20
N GLU A 171 14.37 3.33 -4.03
CA GLU A 171 14.31 4.79 -4.17
C GLU A 171 13.70 5.42 -2.90
N GLN A 172 12.65 4.82 -2.34
CA GLN A 172 12.02 5.26 -1.09
C GLN A 172 13.01 5.22 0.08
N VAL A 173 13.73 4.11 0.25
CA VAL A 173 14.74 3.99 1.31
C VAL A 173 15.86 5.01 1.12
N THR A 174 16.22 5.31 -0.13
CA THR A 174 17.23 6.33 -0.45
C THR A 174 16.73 7.74 -0.08
N ALA A 175 15.49 8.08 -0.41
CA ALA A 175 14.87 9.34 -0.02
C ALA A 175 14.86 9.52 1.51
N TYR A 176 14.46 8.48 2.26
CA TYR A 176 14.49 8.54 3.73
C TYR A 176 15.90 8.68 4.31
N LYS A 177 16.92 8.11 3.68
CA LYS A 177 18.32 8.35 4.09
C LYS A 177 18.71 9.81 3.92
N PHE A 178 18.33 10.44 2.81
CA PHE A 178 18.55 11.88 2.61
C PHE A 178 17.80 12.73 3.62
N MET A 179 16.54 12.38 3.94
CA MET A 179 15.78 13.04 5.01
C MET A 179 16.49 12.94 6.36
N LEU A 180 16.88 11.73 6.78
CA LEU A 180 17.58 11.50 8.05
C LEU A 180 18.91 12.25 8.10
N PHE A 181 19.65 12.28 6.98
CA PHE A 181 20.89 13.04 6.85
C PHE A 181 20.65 14.54 6.96
N GLY A 182 19.65 15.09 6.26
CA GLY A 182 19.30 16.51 6.34
C GLY A 182 18.89 16.93 7.75
N VAL A 183 18.10 16.12 8.46
CA VAL A 183 17.75 16.41 9.87
C VAL A 183 18.99 16.37 10.77
N ALA A 184 19.92 15.44 10.55
CA ALA A 184 21.16 15.39 11.31
C ALA A 184 22.01 16.66 11.10
N VAL A 185 22.14 17.14 9.87
CA VAL A 185 22.87 18.37 9.55
C VAL A 185 22.12 19.61 10.05
N PHE A 186 20.79 19.57 10.15
CA PHE A 186 19.99 20.68 10.69
C PHE A 186 20.33 21.01 12.16
N PHE A 187 20.58 20.00 13.01
CA PHE A 187 21.04 20.25 14.38
C PHE A 187 22.42 20.92 14.43
N LEU A 188 23.31 20.56 13.50
CA LEU A 188 24.62 21.22 13.36
C LEU A 188 24.43 22.68 12.91
N TYR A 189 23.54 22.93 11.95
CA TYR A 189 23.18 24.28 11.50
C TYR A 189 22.66 25.15 12.66
N LEU A 190 21.72 24.64 13.47
CA LEU A 190 21.22 25.38 14.65
C LEU A 190 22.33 25.71 15.65
N GLY A 191 23.26 24.79 15.87
CA GLY A 191 24.47 25.05 16.64
C GLY A 191 25.27 26.22 16.06
N ALA A 192 25.61 26.16 14.77
CA ALA A 192 26.38 27.19 14.08
C ALA A 192 25.69 28.56 14.08
N VAL A 193 24.37 28.61 13.86
CA VAL A 193 23.56 29.84 13.90
C VAL A 193 23.67 30.54 15.25
N SER A 194 23.65 29.79 16.35
CA SER A 194 23.73 30.39 17.70
C SER A 194 25.00 31.22 17.89
N TRP A 195 26.13 30.76 17.33
CA TRP A 195 27.40 31.47 17.38
C TRP A 195 27.47 32.69 16.48
N VAL A 196 26.75 32.67 15.34
CA VAL A 196 26.66 33.83 14.45
C VAL A 196 25.79 34.92 15.06
N GLN A 197 24.65 34.55 15.66
CA GLN A 197 23.66 35.50 16.14
C GLN A 197 23.98 36.06 17.54
N PHE A 198 24.46 35.23 18.47
CA PHE A 198 24.78 35.63 19.84
C PHE A 198 26.29 35.81 20.06
N TYR A 199 26.96 36.50 19.13
CA TYR A 199 28.42 36.70 19.21
C TYR A 199 28.86 37.44 20.49
N MET A 200 28.00 38.30 21.05
CA MET A 200 28.28 39.05 22.28
C MET A 200 28.05 38.27 23.57
N SER A 201 27.21 37.23 23.55
CA SER A 201 26.86 36.45 24.76
C SER A 201 27.26 34.99 24.59
N THR A 202 28.48 34.67 25.02
CA THR A 202 29.03 33.30 24.96
C THR A 202 28.18 32.29 25.73
N ALA A 203 27.58 32.70 26.84
CA ALA A 203 26.70 31.85 27.65
C ALA A 203 25.43 31.44 26.90
N ALA A 204 24.83 32.34 26.11
CA ALA A 204 23.65 32.04 25.30
C ALA A 204 23.98 31.11 24.12
N SER A 205 25.10 31.34 23.43
CA SER A 205 25.57 30.47 22.35
C SER A 205 25.87 29.05 22.83
N LEU A 206 26.51 28.93 24.00
CA LEU A 206 26.83 27.64 24.62
C LEU A 206 25.57 26.86 25.02
N SER A 207 24.57 27.53 25.58
CA SER A 207 23.33 26.86 25.99
C SER A 207 22.54 26.33 24.78
N ILE A 208 22.42 27.13 23.71
CA ILE A 208 21.73 26.72 22.47
C ILE A 208 22.48 25.58 21.78
N SER A 209 23.82 25.65 21.70
CA SER A 209 24.64 24.59 21.13
C SER A 209 24.59 23.29 21.94
N SER A 210 24.52 23.38 23.27
CA SER A 210 24.33 22.22 24.14
C SER A 210 22.96 21.58 23.91
N LEU A 211 21.89 22.38 23.82
CA LEU A 211 20.55 21.89 23.53
C LEU A 211 20.45 21.25 22.14
N SER A 212 21.10 21.82 21.11
CA SER A 212 21.11 21.22 19.78
C SER A 212 21.90 19.90 19.76
N PHE A 213 22.99 19.79 20.52
CA PHE A 213 23.74 18.55 20.68
C PHE A 213 22.94 17.46 21.41
N VAL A 214 22.25 17.81 22.50
CA VAL A 214 21.35 16.87 23.20
C VAL A 214 20.22 16.43 22.27
N GLY A 215 19.62 17.36 21.50
CA GLY A 215 18.63 17.06 20.48
C GLY A 215 19.15 16.07 19.43
N PHE A 216 20.37 16.29 18.94
CA PHE A 216 21.05 15.38 18.02
C PHE A 216 21.27 13.99 18.63
N LEU A 217 21.72 13.89 19.89
CA LEU A 217 21.91 12.60 20.56
C LEU A 217 20.58 11.86 20.73
N VAL A 218 19.53 12.54 21.17
CA VAL A 218 18.18 11.96 21.28
C VAL A 218 17.70 11.47 19.91
N TRP A 219 17.90 12.27 18.86
CA TRP A 219 17.57 11.90 17.49
C TRP A 219 18.30 10.63 17.05
N GLN A 220 19.63 10.58 17.20
CA GLN A 220 20.43 9.43 16.79
C GLN A 220 20.08 8.16 17.58
N LEU A 221 19.96 8.28 18.91
CA LEU A 221 19.77 7.14 19.80
C LEU A 221 18.35 6.58 19.79
N ARG A 222 17.33 7.44 19.63
CA ARG A 222 15.92 7.01 19.73
C ARG A 222 15.24 6.89 18.38
N ILE A 223 15.48 7.84 17.48
CA ILE A 223 14.73 7.95 16.23
C ILE A 223 15.52 7.24 15.14
N ALA A 224 16.74 7.66 14.83
CA ALA A 224 17.52 7.04 13.77
C ALA A 224 17.73 5.53 13.99
N SER A 225 17.95 5.07 15.23
CA SER A 225 18.10 3.64 15.55
C SER A 225 16.85 2.79 15.23
N LYS A 226 15.66 3.26 15.63
CA LYS A 226 14.39 2.58 15.36
C LYS A 226 14.07 2.57 13.87
N TRP A 227 14.27 3.70 13.20
CA TRP A 227 14.00 3.82 11.78
C TRP A 227 14.96 2.98 10.94
N ARG A 228 16.23 2.88 11.32
CA ARG A 228 17.22 2.02 10.64
C ARG A 228 16.88 0.53 10.74
N TYR A 229 16.27 0.11 11.85
CA TYR A 229 15.76 -1.26 12.02
C TYR A 229 14.53 -1.52 11.13
N LEU A 230 13.62 -0.55 11.04
CA LEU A 230 12.42 -0.66 10.20
C LEU A 230 12.70 -0.55 8.69
N LEU A 231 13.77 0.14 8.31
CA LEU A 231 14.24 0.29 6.93
C LEU A 231 15.17 -0.86 6.49
N ALA A 232 15.55 -1.75 7.40
CA ALA A 232 16.28 -2.95 7.02
C ALA A 232 15.29 -3.91 6.36
N PRO A 233 15.48 -4.27 5.07
CA PRO A 233 14.67 -5.31 4.46
C PRO A 233 14.85 -6.59 5.29
N PRO A 234 13.81 -7.44 5.42
CA PRO A 234 13.99 -8.74 6.03
C PRO A 234 15.16 -9.43 5.33
N SER A 235 16.18 -9.80 6.10
CA SER A 235 17.33 -10.50 5.56
C SER A 235 16.81 -11.74 4.83
N PRO A 236 17.27 -12.01 3.59
CA PRO A 236 17.04 -13.32 3.00
C PRO A 236 17.72 -14.30 3.95
N ALA A 237 16.93 -15.04 4.72
CA ALA A 237 17.43 -16.10 5.56
C ALA A 237 18.26 -17.00 4.65
N SER A 238 19.58 -16.92 4.78
CA SER A 238 20.51 -17.91 4.25
C SER A 238 20.26 -19.17 5.07
N GLY A 239 19.25 -19.91 4.62
CA GLY A 239 18.69 -21.07 5.29
C GLY A 239 18.36 -22.11 4.23
N ARG A 240 19.40 -22.63 3.56
CA ARG A 240 19.36 -24.05 3.21
C ARG A 240 19.22 -24.81 4.52
N ILE A 241 18.05 -25.41 4.75
CA ILE A 241 17.79 -26.76 5.27
C ILE A 241 16.32 -26.83 5.70
N GLY A 242 15.56 -27.71 5.03
CA GLY A 242 14.60 -28.63 5.66
C GLY A 242 13.33 -28.06 6.32
N LEU A 243 12.19 -28.39 5.70
CA LEU A 243 10.90 -28.77 6.30
C LEU A 243 10.28 -27.87 7.39
N GLY A 244 9.04 -27.44 7.14
CA GLY A 244 8.06 -27.21 8.21
C GLY A 244 7.42 -25.82 8.20
N SER A 245 6.20 -25.76 7.70
CA SER A 245 5.30 -24.61 7.78
C SER A 245 5.08 -24.16 9.24
N SER A 246 5.49 -22.94 9.61
CA SER A 246 4.83 -22.21 10.72
C SER A 246 5.19 -20.73 10.93
N ALA A 247 5.85 -20.04 10.00
CA ALA A 247 6.42 -18.70 10.27
C ALA A 247 5.92 -17.57 9.33
N ARG A 248 4.70 -17.67 8.79
CA ARG A 248 4.06 -16.58 8.00
C ARG A 248 2.94 -15.83 8.73
N SER A 249 2.61 -16.20 9.96
CA SER A 249 1.48 -15.64 10.73
C SER A 249 1.80 -14.32 11.46
N ALA A 250 3.04 -13.85 11.48
CA ALA A 250 3.40 -12.62 12.21
C ALA A 250 3.12 -11.33 11.41
N LEU A 251 3.06 -11.39 10.08
CA LEU A 251 2.82 -10.22 9.22
C LEU A 251 1.34 -9.92 8.99
N SER A 252 0.45 -10.91 9.18
CA SER A 252 -1.00 -10.73 9.07
C SER A 252 -1.63 -10.10 10.32
N GLN A 253 -0.95 -10.11 11.48
CA GLN A 253 -1.50 -9.50 12.70
C GLN A 253 -1.31 -7.97 12.79
N LEU A 254 -0.34 -7.40 12.06
CA LEU A 254 -0.07 -5.95 12.15
C LEU A 254 -0.97 -5.08 11.26
N TYR A 255 -1.72 -5.67 10.34
CA TYR A 255 -2.66 -4.96 9.46
C TYR A 255 -4.13 -5.06 9.91
N LEU A 256 -4.44 -5.82 10.97
CA LEU A 256 -5.81 -6.09 11.42
C LEU A 256 -6.27 -5.24 12.62
N SER A 257 -5.47 -4.28 13.09
CA SER A 257 -5.87 -3.33 14.13
C SER A 257 -6.33 -2.01 13.54
N ALA A 258 -7.50 -2.01 12.89
CA ALA A 258 -8.32 -0.80 12.72
C ALA A 258 -9.41 -0.78 13.81
N PRO A 259 -9.75 0.40 14.35
CA PRO A 259 -10.58 0.51 15.56
C PRO A 259 -12.04 0.20 15.26
N ARG A 260 -12.65 -0.67 16.09
CA ARG A 260 -14.11 -0.87 16.11
C ARG A 260 -14.79 0.42 16.57
N THR A 261 -15.64 0.99 15.72
CA THR A 261 -16.63 1.99 16.11
C THR A 261 -17.68 1.33 17.02
N PRO A 262 -18.09 1.97 18.12
CA PRO A 262 -19.23 1.51 18.91
C PRO A 262 -20.54 1.89 18.20
N LEU A 263 -21.39 0.89 17.96
CA LEU A 263 -22.80 1.08 17.62
C LEU A 263 -23.52 1.61 18.86
N GLY A 264 -24.13 2.79 18.74
CA GLY A 264 -25.25 3.25 19.56
C GLY A 264 -26.53 3.14 18.77
#